data_AF-A0A225DVZ9-F1
#
_entry.id   AF-A0A225DVZ9-F1
#
_cell.length_a   1.000
_cell.length_b   1.000
_cell.length_c   1.000
_cell.angle_alpha   90.00
_cell.angle_beta   90.00
_cell.angle_gamma   90.00
#
_symmetry.space_group_name_H-M   'P 1'
#
loop_
_entity.id
_entity.type
_entity.pdbx_description
1 polymer ?
#
loop_
_entity_poly.entity_id
_entity_poly.type
_entity_poly.pdbx_seq_one_letter_code
_entity_poly.pdbx_strand_id
1 'polypeptide(L)'
;MAAPDFGERLGFTPAWFDLGVVDQAFMEKARAEWDKGDDTNTEHYRWWAFQEFLAARRPLSADLAAALYELGATDADPGMGGSIMSAIVYLSECPQAVLDAAAAAGERYLLRAVERRRAEPRAAADAGA
;
A
#
# COMPACT_ATOMS: atom_id res chain seq x y z
N MET A 1 -24.68 -18.94 9.77
CA MET A 1 -23.84 -17.89 9.16
C MET A 1 -22.77 -18.60 8.36
N ALA A 2 -22.63 -18.31 7.07
CA ALA A 2 -21.53 -18.88 6.27
C ALA A 2 -20.20 -18.40 6.85
N ALA A 3 -19.14 -19.19 6.73
CA ALA A 3 -17.80 -18.72 7.04
C ALA A 3 -17.46 -17.55 6.11
N PRO A 4 -16.75 -16.50 6.58
CA PRO A 4 -16.29 -15.42 5.71
C PRO A 4 -15.44 -15.99 4.57
N ASP A 5 -15.48 -15.34 3.41
CA ASP A 5 -14.57 -15.71 2.33
C ASP A 5 -13.12 -15.57 2.82
N PHE A 6 -12.20 -16.35 2.25
CA PHE A 6 -10.81 -16.32 2.67
C PHE A 6 -10.17 -14.94 2.50
N GLY A 7 -10.58 -14.17 1.48
CA GLY A 7 -10.13 -12.78 1.33
C GLY A 7 -10.56 -11.89 2.50
N GLU A 8 -11.83 -11.99 2.90
CA GLU A 8 -12.36 -11.27 4.06
C GLU A 8 -11.65 -11.69 5.35
N ARG A 9 -11.34 -12.98 5.51
CA ARG A 9 -10.58 -13.49 6.65
C ARG A 9 -9.19 -12.87 6.74
N LEU A 10 -8.53 -12.64 5.61
CA LEU A 10 -7.23 -11.97 5.56
C LEU A 10 -7.34 -10.43 5.68
N GLY A 11 -8.55 -9.88 5.73
CA GLY A 11 -8.79 -8.44 5.86
C GLY A 11 -8.76 -7.70 4.53
N PHE A 12 -8.84 -8.40 3.39
CA PHE A 12 -8.96 -7.74 2.09
C PHE A 12 -10.38 -7.19 1.90
N THR A 13 -10.47 -5.88 1.71
CA THR A 13 -11.71 -5.19 1.33
C THR A 13 -11.87 -5.19 -0.20
N PRO A 14 -13.07 -4.91 -0.75
CA PRO A 14 -13.27 -4.79 -2.20
C PRO A 14 -12.27 -3.83 -2.88
N ALA A 15 -11.84 -2.77 -2.19
CA ALA A 15 -10.87 -1.81 -2.72
C ALA A 15 -9.52 -2.45 -3.09
N TRP A 16 -9.09 -3.51 -2.39
CA TRP A 16 -7.86 -4.24 -2.73
C TRP A 16 -7.96 -4.94 -4.08
N PHE A 17 -9.13 -5.49 -4.40
CA PHE A 17 -9.42 -6.16 -5.66
C PHE A 17 -9.66 -5.17 -6.80
N ASP A 18 -10.41 -4.09 -6.53
CA ASP A 18 -10.72 -3.05 -7.52
C ASP A 18 -9.46 -2.33 -8.00
N LEU A 19 -8.47 -2.13 -7.11
CA LEU A 19 -7.16 -1.59 -7.48
C LEU A 19 -6.23 -2.63 -8.13
N GLY A 20 -6.62 -3.90 -8.13
CA GLY A 20 -5.81 -5.01 -8.62
C GLY A 20 -4.58 -5.30 -7.76
N VAL A 21 -4.56 -4.86 -6.50
CA VAL A 21 -3.50 -5.19 -5.53
C VAL A 21 -3.59 -6.67 -5.18
N VAL A 22 -4.80 -7.19 -5.11
CA VAL A 22 -5.10 -8.61 -4.96
C VAL A 22 -5.87 -9.09 -6.17
N ASP A 23 -5.43 -10.21 -6.73
CA ASP A 23 -6.15 -10.95 -7.75
C ASP A 23 -6.28 -12.43 -7.36
N GLN A 24 -6.94 -13.21 -8.21
CA GLN A 24 -7.13 -14.65 -7.99
C GLN A 24 -5.79 -15.39 -7.84
N ALA A 25 -4.77 -15.00 -8.61
CA ALA A 25 -3.47 -15.66 -8.57
C ALA A 25 -2.75 -15.41 -7.23
N PHE A 26 -2.81 -14.18 -6.71
CA PHE A 26 -2.33 -13.88 -5.37
C PHE A 26 -3.10 -14.66 -4.31
N MET A 27 -4.43 -14.73 -4.42
CA MET A 27 -5.27 -15.46 -3.44
C MET A 27 -4.94 -16.95 -3.36
N GLU A 28 -4.60 -17.58 -4.49
CA GLU A 28 -4.15 -18.97 -4.52
C GLU A 28 -2.81 -19.15 -3.80
N LYS A 29 -1.84 -18.25 -4.03
CA LYS A 29 -0.57 -18.24 -3.30
C LYS A 29 -0.78 -18.04 -1.80
N ALA A 30 -1.58 -17.04 -1.41
CA ALA A 30 -1.87 -16.72 -0.02
C ALA A 30 -2.51 -17.89 0.71
N ARG A 31 -3.41 -18.64 0.05
CA ARG A 31 -4.01 -19.85 0.60
C ARG A 31 -2.99 -20.96 0.82
N ALA A 32 -2.14 -21.20 -0.18
CA ALA A 32 -1.09 -22.21 -0.09
C ALA A 32 -0.10 -21.92 1.05
N GLU A 33 0.24 -20.65 1.30
CA GLU A 33 1.07 -20.26 2.45
C GLU A 33 0.31 -20.40 3.78
N TRP A 34 -0.95 -19.97 3.83
CA TRP A 34 -1.78 -20.10 5.03
C TRP A 34 -1.93 -21.56 5.47
N ASP A 35 -2.12 -22.48 4.53
CA ASP A 35 -2.32 -23.90 4.81
C ASP A 35 -1.06 -24.60 5.36
N LYS A 36 0.14 -24.00 5.21
CA LYS A 36 1.34 -24.48 5.90
C LYS A 36 1.29 -24.23 7.41
N GLY A 37 0.55 -23.21 7.84
CA GLY A 37 0.34 -22.87 9.24
C GLY A 37 1.50 -22.11 9.91
N ASP A 38 2.52 -21.70 9.15
CA ASP A 38 3.69 -20.99 9.68
C ASP A 38 3.39 -19.52 10.00
N ASP A 39 2.46 -18.90 9.26
CA ASP A 39 2.09 -17.50 9.45
C ASP A 39 0.57 -17.32 9.46
N THR A 40 0.03 -17.01 10.64
CA THR A 40 -1.39 -16.74 10.85
C THR A 40 -1.72 -15.25 10.93
N ASN A 41 -0.73 -14.37 10.74
CA ASN A 41 -0.93 -12.92 10.88
C ASN A 41 -1.46 -12.36 9.57
N THR A 42 -2.72 -11.93 9.57
CA THR A 42 -3.41 -11.46 8.36
C THR A 42 -2.78 -10.19 7.78
N GLU A 43 -2.19 -9.33 8.62
CA GLU A 43 -1.43 -8.16 8.21
C GLU A 43 -0.24 -8.51 7.29
N HIS A 44 0.42 -9.65 7.50
CA HIS A 44 1.56 -10.05 6.67
C HIS A 44 1.13 -10.35 5.23
N TYR A 45 -0.05 -10.95 5.03
CA TYR A 45 -0.59 -11.21 3.70
C TYR A 45 -0.98 -9.91 2.97
N ARG A 46 -1.56 -8.95 3.69
CA ARG A 46 -1.88 -7.62 3.13
C ARG A 46 -0.62 -6.86 2.74
N TRP A 47 0.39 -6.89 3.61
CA TRP A 47 1.69 -6.31 3.31
C TRP A 47 2.38 -6.99 2.13
N TRP A 48 2.34 -8.32 2.07
CA TRP A 48 2.89 -9.09 0.96
C TRP A 48 2.22 -8.73 -0.37
N ALA A 49 0.89 -8.70 -0.43
CA ALA A 49 0.13 -8.30 -1.62
C ALA A 49 0.55 -6.91 -2.11
N PHE A 50 0.59 -5.95 -1.17
CA PHE A 50 0.98 -4.58 -1.47
C PHE A 50 2.42 -4.48 -2.01
N GLN A 51 3.37 -5.21 -1.42
CA GLN A 51 4.76 -5.23 -1.88
C GLN A 51 4.93 -5.84 -3.27
N GLU A 52 4.27 -6.97 -3.56
CA GLU A 52 4.28 -7.58 -4.90
C GLU A 52 3.68 -6.61 -5.94
N PHE A 53 2.55 -5.99 -5.61
CA PHE A 53 1.90 -5.02 -6.48
C PHE A 53 2.79 -3.80 -6.76
N LEU A 54 3.37 -3.20 -5.73
CA LEU A 54 4.29 -2.08 -5.90
C LEU A 54 5.49 -2.46 -6.77
N ALA A 55 6.12 -3.60 -6.51
CA ALA A 55 7.27 -4.04 -7.30
C ALA A 55 6.93 -4.21 -8.79
N ALA A 56 5.71 -4.70 -9.09
CA ALA A 56 5.26 -4.93 -10.46
C ALA A 56 4.77 -3.66 -11.20
N ARG A 57 4.34 -2.62 -10.47
CA ARG A 57 3.65 -1.45 -11.05
C ARG A 57 4.46 -0.17 -11.02
N ARG A 58 5.63 -0.15 -10.38
CA ARG A 58 6.46 1.05 -10.32
C ARG A 58 7.12 1.36 -11.68
N PRO A 59 7.25 2.64 -12.07
CA PRO A 59 6.82 3.83 -11.32
C PRO A 59 5.30 4.01 -11.32
N LEU A 60 4.75 4.48 -10.20
CA LEU A 60 3.31 4.70 -10.07
C LEU A 60 2.87 5.97 -10.81
N SER A 61 1.69 5.92 -11.43
CA SER A 61 0.99 7.14 -11.86
C SER A 61 0.49 7.91 -10.63
N ALA A 62 0.18 9.20 -10.82
CA ALA A 62 -0.31 10.02 -9.73
C ALA A 62 -1.63 9.51 -9.14
N ASP A 63 -2.56 9.11 -10.00
CA ASP A 63 -3.85 8.58 -9.60
C ASP A 63 -3.72 7.26 -8.83
N LEU A 64 -2.82 6.36 -9.29
CA LEU A 64 -2.62 5.08 -8.60
C LEU A 64 -1.96 5.29 -7.23
N ALA A 65 -0.97 6.19 -7.13
CA ALA A 65 -0.36 6.51 -5.84
C ALA A 65 -1.38 7.10 -4.85
N ALA A 66 -2.26 8.00 -5.32
CA ALA A 66 -3.33 8.54 -4.49
C ALA A 66 -4.33 7.47 -4.05
N ALA A 67 -4.72 6.57 -4.95
CA ALA A 67 -5.65 5.48 -4.63
C ALA A 67 -5.06 4.47 -3.63
N LEU A 68 -3.76 4.14 -3.75
CA LEU A 68 -3.07 3.29 -2.76
C LEU A 68 -2.89 3.99 -1.41
N TYR A 69 -2.69 5.30 -1.41
CA TYR A 69 -2.65 6.07 -0.17
C TYR A 69 -4.00 6.05 0.55
N GLU A 70 -5.10 6.24 -0.19
CA GLU A 70 -6.47 6.12 0.34
C GLU A 70 -6.80 4.70 0.82
N LEU A 71 -6.31 3.68 0.10
CA LEU A 71 -6.42 2.28 0.53
C LEU A 71 -5.81 2.08 1.93
N GLY A 72 -4.63 2.67 2.18
CA GLY A 72 -4.01 2.65 3.50
C GLY A 72 -4.79 3.46 4.54
N ALA A 73 -5.31 4.64 4.18
CA ALA A 73 -6.07 5.50 5.09
C ALA A 73 -7.40 4.87 5.54
N THR A 74 -7.97 3.98 4.72
CA THR A 74 -9.24 3.30 4.98
C THR A 74 -9.06 1.85 5.46
N ASP A 75 -7.83 1.41 5.69
CA ASP A 75 -7.56 0.07 6.20
C ASP A 75 -8.12 -0.07 7.64
N ALA A 76 -8.78 -1.21 7.91
CA ALA A 76 -9.39 -1.48 9.21
C ALA A 76 -8.35 -1.62 10.34
N ASP A 77 -7.09 -1.91 9.99
CA ASP A 77 -5.95 -1.94 10.88
C ASP A 77 -5.10 -0.68 10.66
N PRO A 78 -5.10 0.27 11.61
CA PRO A 78 -4.34 1.52 11.47
C PRO A 78 -2.82 1.31 11.34
N GLY A 79 -2.26 0.24 11.91
CA GLY A 79 -0.84 -0.07 11.79
C GLY A 79 -0.46 -0.52 10.39
N MET A 80 -1.29 -1.39 9.81
CA MET A 80 -1.18 -1.81 8.42
C MET A 80 -1.39 -0.62 7.47
N GLY A 81 -2.46 0.16 7.67
CA GLY A 81 -2.79 1.34 6.88
C GLY A 81 -1.66 2.38 6.88
N GLY A 82 -1.13 2.71 8.06
CA GLY A 82 0.00 3.62 8.21
C GLY A 82 1.27 3.13 7.51
N SER A 83 1.49 1.81 7.46
CA SER A 83 2.62 1.20 6.74
C SER A 83 2.48 1.36 5.22
N ILE A 84 1.28 1.15 4.66
CA ILE A 84 0.97 1.42 3.25
C ILE A 84 1.22 2.89 2.91
N MET A 85 0.60 3.80 3.67
CA MET A 85 0.70 5.24 3.43
C MET A 85 2.14 5.71 3.48
N SER A 86 2.91 5.26 4.49
CA SER A 86 4.33 5.59 4.61
C SER A 86 5.14 5.08 3.42
N ALA A 87 4.90 3.85 2.99
CA ALA A 87 5.62 3.25 1.86
C ALA A 87 5.40 4.06 0.57
N ILE A 88 4.17 4.54 0.32
CA ILE A 88 3.87 5.42 -0.82
C ILE A 88 4.61 6.76 -0.68
N VAL A 89 4.57 7.40 0.49
CA VAL A 89 5.24 8.68 0.74
C VAL A 89 6.76 8.60 0.54
N TYR A 90 7.37 7.46 0.86
CA TYR A 90 8.79 7.22 0.64
C TYR A 90 9.20 6.98 -0.83
N LEU A 91 8.25 6.82 -1.75
CA LEU A 91 8.58 6.62 -3.16
C LEU A 91 9.17 7.90 -3.78
N SER A 92 10.22 7.73 -4.59
CA SER A 92 10.81 8.83 -5.36
C SER A 92 9.84 9.45 -6.36
N GLU A 93 8.89 8.68 -6.85
CA GLU A 93 7.85 9.10 -7.77
C GLU A 93 6.57 9.58 -7.05
N CYS A 94 6.57 9.64 -5.71
CA CYS A 94 5.40 10.06 -4.93
C CYS A 94 4.90 11.44 -5.39
N PRO A 95 3.64 11.56 -5.83
CA PRO A 95 3.09 12.83 -6.30
C PRO A 95 3.01 13.87 -5.20
N GLN A 96 3.18 15.14 -5.56
CA GLN A 96 3.09 16.25 -4.61
C GLN A 96 1.75 16.28 -3.85
N ALA A 97 0.65 15.97 -4.53
CA ALA A 97 -0.68 15.91 -3.91
C ALA A 97 -0.76 14.89 -2.75
N VAL A 98 -0.09 13.74 -2.87
CA VAL A 98 -0.03 12.72 -1.82
C VAL A 98 0.85 13.19 -0.66
N LEU A 99 1.98 13.84 -0.95
CA LEU A 99 2.83 14.44 0.08
C LEU A 99 2.10 15.53 0.87
N ASP A 100 1.29 16.34 0.20
CA ASP A 100 0.52 17.41 0.83
C ASP A 100 -0.64 16.82 1.67
N ALA A 101 -1.32 15.79 1.18
CA ALA A 101 -2.31 15.04 1.96
C ALA A 101 -1.69 14.41 3.22
N ALA A 102 -0.52 13.78 3.08
CA ALA A 102 0.21 13.19 4.19
C ALA A 102 0.68 14.22 5.22
N ALA A 103 1.07 15.41 4.78
CA ALA A 103 1.39 16.50 5.69
C ALA A 103 0.14 17.04 6.42
N ALA A 104 -0.98 17.16 5.71
CA ALA A 104 -2.24 17.64 6.26
C ALA A 104 -2.86 16.68 7.29
N ALA A 105 -2.65 15.37 7.15
CA ALA A 105 -3.10 14.35 8.10
C ALA A 105 -2.51 14.53 9.52
N GLY A 106 -1.34 15.17 9.65
CA GLY A 106 -0.73 15.50 10.95
C GLY A 106 -0.14 14.33 11.74
N GLU A 107 -0.21 13.11 11.20
CA GLU A 107 0.40 11.90 11.74
C GLU A 107 1.93 12.05 11.83
N ARG A 108 2.51 11.88 13.03
CA ARG A 108 3.96 12.13 13.25
C ARG A 108 4.85 11.30 12.32
N TYR A 109 4.46 10.06 12.02
CA TYR A 109 5.24 9.19 11.15
C TYR A 109 5.17 9.63 9.67
N LEU A 110 4.02 10.12 9.20
CA LEU A 110 3.86 10.68 7.86
C LEU A 110 4.60 12.00 7.70
N LEU A 111 4.54 12.88 8.69
CA LEU A 111 5.27 14.15 8.68
C LEU A 111 6.78 13.91 8.49
N ARG A 112 7.36 12.97 9.25
CA ARG A 112 8.78 12.58 9.09
C ARG A 112 9.09 12.03 7.70
N ALA A 113 8.20 11.22 7.13
CA ALA A 113 8.36 10.67 5.80
C ALA A 113 8.32 11.78 4.72
N VAL A 114 7.38 12.72 4.84
CA VAL A 114 7.26 13.89 3.95
C VAL A 114 8.48 14.80 4.05
N GLU A 115 8.93 15.13 5.27
CA GLU A 115 10.14 15.94 5.49
C GLU A 115 11.36 15.30 4.82
N ARG A 116 11.57 14.00 5.01
CA ARG A 116 12.66 13.27 4.37
C ARG A 116 12.54 13.32 2.86
N ARG A 117 11.35 13.06 2.31
CA ARG A 117 11.12 13.07 0.86
C ARG A 117 11.36 14.45 0.25
N ARG A 118 10.98 15.53 0.93
CA ARG A 118 11.22 16.92 0.49
C ARG A 118 12.68 17.35 0.59
N ALA A 119 13.43 16.77 1.53
CA ALA A 119 14.87 17.02 1.68
C ALA A 119 15.72 16.26 0.66
N GLU A 120 15.21 15.15 0.10
CA GLU A 120 15.90 14.42 -0.95
C GLU A 120 15.95 15.26 -2.24
N PRO A 121 17.16 15.50 -2.81
CA PRO A 121 17.28 16.24 -4.05
C PRO A 121 16.45 15.54 -5.11
N ARG A 122 15.60 16.31 -5.82
CA ARG A 122 14.73 15.82 -6.89
C ARG A 122 15.59 15.20 -7.98
N ALA A 123 15.84 13.90 -7.88
CA ALA A 123 16.69 13.20 -8.83
C ALA A 123 15.96 13.15 -10.19
N ALA A 124 16.44 13.98 -11.12
CA ALA A 124 16.30 13.84 -12.57
C ALA A 124 14.87 13.64 -13.14
N ALA A 125 13.94 14.53 -12.84
CA ALA A 125 12.64 14.59 -13.56
C ALA A 125 12.66 15.50 -14.81
N ASP A 126 13.83 16.05 -15.20
CA ASP A 126 13.99 16.90 -16.40
C ASP A 126 15.01 16.29 -17.40
N ALA A 127 15.06 14.96 -17.50
CA ALA A 127 15.81 14.27 -18.57
C ALA A 127 14.83 13.66 -19.58
N GLY A 128 14.24 14.52 -20.42
CA GLY A 128 13.34 14.08 -21.50
C GLY A 128 12.56 15.23 -22.13
N ALA A 129 13.28 16.25 -22.62
CA ALA A 129 12.78 17.17 -23.63
C ALA A 129 13.06 16.61 -25.04
#